data_AF-A0A1P8YLU7-F1
#
_entry.id   AF-A0A1P8YLU7-F1
#
_cell.length_a   1.000
_cell.length_b   1.000
_cell.length_c   1.000
_cell.angle_alpha   90.00
_cell.angle_beta   90.00
_cell.angle_gamma   90.00
#
_symmetry.space_group_name_H-M   'P 1'
#
loop_
_entity.id
_entity.type
_entity.pdbx_description
1 polymer ?
#
loop_
_entity_poly.entity_id
_entity_poly.type
_entity_poly.pdbx_seq_one_letter_code
_entity_poly.pdbx_strand_id
1 'polypeptide(L)'
;MSNPMLPKLVRFQRPDRALPWARPDRATEAAVFGTDLAGYEAALADLDRQRDEAADRLIADAGVADRLRRLPFAAGERIVAIGESTTADRLSWFEVLRTLIARHRPDLGLELTNLAVSGASTAGTLAGLAGIRRQPADRVFILLGGNDIQRYGVDGPRLVSEAETERNLRLLRERASGDAAQWIWLTPPPVDEAAVAAFPFFGGAGLHWSNDDVRRTSGAVRRIAGTGTW
;
A
#
# COMPACT_ATOMS: atom_id res chain seq x y z
N MET A 1 -0.43 -18.00 -25.90
CA MET A 1 -0.17 -16.59 -26.25
C MET A 1 0.14 -15.85 -24.96
N SER A 2 1.29 -15.20 -24.82
CA SER A 2 1.63 -14.45 -23.59
C SER A 2 0.81 -13.15 -23.54
N ASN A 3 0.05 -12.94 -22.46
CA ASN A 3 -0.68 -11.69 -22.24
C ASN A 3 0.32 -10.51 -22.16
N PRO A 4 0.30 -9.52 -23.07
CA PRO A 4 1.27 -8.42 -23.07
C PRO A 4 1.14 -7.53 -21.83
N MET A 5 -0.01 -7.59 -21.14
CA MET A 5 -0.26 -6.88 -19.89
C MET A 5 0.20 -7.67 -18.67
N LEU A 6 0.71 -8.90 -18.83
CA LEU A 6 1.05 -9.78 -17.72
C LEU A 6 2.00 -9.12 -16.71
N PRO A 7 3.12 -8.48 -17.10
CA PRO A 7 3.99 -7.84 -16.11
C PRO A 7 3.27 -6.76 -15.29
N LYS A 8 2.40 -5.97 -15.92
CA LYS A 8 1.61 -4.94 -15.24
C LYS A 8 0.54 -5.54 -14.32
N LEU A 9 -0.19 -6.55 -14.79
CA LEU A 9 -1.22 -7.23 -13.99
C LEU A 9 -0.60 -7.92 -12.78
N VAL A 10 0.47 -8.70 -12.99
CA VAL A 10 1.21 -9.36 -11.91
C VAL A 10 1.82 -8.34 -10.97
N ARG A 11 2.25 -7.16 -11.42
CA ARG A 11 2.78 -6.14 -10.50
C ARG A 11 1.70 -5.55 -9.58
N PHE A 12 0.59 -5.11 -10.15
CA PHE A 12 -0.40 -4.27 -9.45
C PHE A 12 -1.58 -5.05 -8.85
N GLN A 13 -1.88 -6.25 -9.36
CA GLN A 13 -3.04 -7.03 -8.91
C GLN A 13 -2.60 -8.20 -8.02
N ARG A 14 -3.28 -8.32 -6.88
CA ARG A 14 -3.04 -9.34 -5.85
C ARG A 14 -4.34 -10.08 -5.52
N PRO A 15 -4.73 -11.09 -6.32
CA PRO A 15 -5.96 -11.85 -6.08
C PRO A 15 -5.97 -12.48 -4.68
N ASP A 16 -4.83 -12.98 -4.21
CA ASP A 16 -4.60 -13.44 -2.83
C ASP A 16 -5.05 -12.45 -1.75
N ARG A 17 -4.84 -11.15 -2.00
CA ARG A 17 -5.21 -10.08 -1.05
C ARG A 17 -6.60 -9.51 -1.26
N ALA A 18 -7.06 -9.43 -2.51
CA ALA A 18 -8.39 -8.92 -2.85
C ALA A 18 -9.49 -9.92 -2.46
N LEU A 19 -9.21 -11.22 -2.55
CA LEU A 19 -10.15 -12.31 -2.28
C LEU A 19 -9.52 -13.31 -1.28
N PRO A 20 -9.22 -12.90 -0.04
CA PRO A 20 -8.46 -13.73 0.91
C PRO A 20 -9.21 -15.00 1.35
N TRP A 21 -10.55 -15.03 1.19
CA TRP A 21 -11.38 -16.20 1.44
C TRP A 21 -11.29 -17.25 0.32
N ALA A 22 -10.92 -16.87 -0.90
CA ALA A 22 -10.79 -17.78 -2.03
C ALA A 22 -9.49 -18.59 -1.95
N ARG A 23 -8.46 -18.05 -1.29
CA ARG A 23 -7.13 -18.68 -1.13
C ARG A 23 -6.61 -19.32 -2.43
N PRO A 24 -6.56 -18.55 -3.54
CA PRO A 24 -6.13 -19.10 -4.82
C PRO A 24 -4.70 -19.63 -4.69
N ASP A 25 -4.44 -20.81 -5.25
CA ASP A 25 -3.08 -21.27 -5.47
C ASP A 25 -2.44 -20.51 -6.66
N ARG A 26 -1.12 -20.67 -6.83
CA ARG A 26 -0.39 -19.96 -7.89
C ARG A 26 -0.88 -20.31 -9.30
N ALA A 27 -1.34 -21.54 -9.52
CA ALA A 27 -1.88 -21.96 -10.81
C ALA A 27 -3.20 -21.24 -11.12
N THR A 28 -4.06 -21.07 -10.11
CA THR A 28 -5.30 -20.30 -10.20
C THR A 28 -4.99 -18.83 -10.45
N GLU A 29 -4.03 -18.24 -9.74
CA GLU A 29 -3.61 -16.85 -9.98
C GLU A 29 -3.07 -16.65 -11.41
N ALA A 30 -2.24 -17.57 -11.90
CA ALA A 30 -1.73 -17.56 -13.26
C ALA A 30 -2.88 -17.56 -14.29
N ALA A 31 -3.86 -18.44 -14.09
CA ALA A 31 -5.03 -18.55 -14.96
C ALA A 31 -5.88 -17.28 -14.97
N VAL A 32 -6.06 -16.60 -13.83
CA VAL A 32 -6.75 -15.30 -13.73
C VAL A 32 -6.09 -14.25 -14.62
N PHE A 33 -4.76 -14.29 -14.78
CA PHE A 33 -4.03 -13.37 -15.66
C PHE A 33 -3.87 -13.86 -17.10
N GLY A 34 -4.47 -15.01 -17.44
CA GLY A 34 -4.38 -15.61 -18.77
C GLY A 34 -2.98 -16.13 -19.11
N THR A 35 -2.25 -16.64 -18.12
CA THR A 35 -0.93 -17.27 -18.29
C THR A 35 -0.89 -18.64 -17.62
N ASP A 36 0.14 -19.44 -17.92
CA ASP A 36 0.48 -20.64 -17.16
C ASP A 36 1.32 -20.31 -15.91
N LEU A 37 1.52 -21.32 -15.05
CA LEU A 37 2.29 -21.18 -13.81
C LEU A 37 3.72 -20.68 -14.07
N ALA A 38 4.39 -21.22 -15.09
CA ALA A 38 5.75 -20.83 -15.42
C ALA A 38 5.86 -19.36 -15.82
N GLY A 39 4.93 -18.85 -16.65
CA GLY A 39 4.89 -17.44 -17.02
C GLY A 39 4.58 -16.52 -15.84
N TYR A 40 3.70 -16.94 -14.92
CA TYR A 40 3.41 -16.20 -13.70
C TYR A 40 4.63 -16.14 -12.76
N GLU A 41 5.30 -17.27 -12.53
CA GLU A 41 6.50 -17.34 -11.68
C GLU A 41 7.68 -16.58 -12.28
N ALA A 42 7.85 -16.61 -13.61
CA ALA A 42 8.84 -15.79 -14.29
C ALA A 42 8.59 -14.28 -14.10
N ALA A 43 7.32 -13.84 -14.17
CA ALA A 43 6.95 -12.46 -13.91
C ALA A 43 7.18 -12.06 -12.45
N LEU A 44 6.89 -12.94 -11.49
CA LEU A 44 7.19 -12.71 -10.07
C LEU A 44 8.70 -12.60 -9.82
N ALA A 45 9.50 -13.52 -10.38
CA ALA A 45 10.94 -13.51 -10.24
C ALA A 45 11.58 -12.25 -10.84
N ASP A 46 11.01 -11.71 -11.93
CA ASP A 46 11.44 -10.44 -12.50
C ASP A 46 11.17 -9.26 -11.56
N LEU A 47 10.00 -9.21 -10.92
CA LEU A 47 9.70 -8.19 -9.92
C LEU A 47 10.61 -8.32 -8.69
N ASP A 48 10.92 -9.54 -8.24
CA ASP A 48 11.87 -9.75 -7.15
C ASP A 48 13.26 -9.20 -7.50
N ARG A 49 13.77 -9.44 -8.72
CA ARG A 49 15.04 -8.84 -9.19
C ARG A 49 14.99 -7.32 -9.21
N GLN A 50 13.93 -6.71 -9.76
CA GLN A 50 13.79 -5.25 -9.81
C GLN A 50 13.76 -4.64 -8.40
N ARG A 51 13.09 -5.29 -7.44
CA ARG A 51 13.06 -4.85 -6.04
C ARG A 51 14.44 -4.93 -5.40
N ASP A 52 15.16 -6.01 -5.66
CA ASP A 52 16.52 -6.22 -5.17
C ASP A 52 17.49 -5.16 -5.72
N GLU A 53 17.44 -4.87 -7.01
CA GLU A 53 18.22 -3.81 -7.65
C GLU A 53 17.88 -2.41 -7.11
N ALA A 54 16.61 -2.15 -6.79
CA ALA A 54 16.20 -0.91 -6.14
C ALA A 54 16.78 -0.80 -4.71
N ALA A 55 16.76 -1.88 -3.94
CA ALA A 55 17.37 -1.92 -2.62
C ALA A 55 18.89 -1.70 -2.68
N ASP A 56 19.57 -2.33 -3.62
CA ASP A 56 21.03 -2.20 -3.79
C ASP A 56 21.44 -0.77 -4.18
N ARG A 57 20.67 -0.11 -5.06
CA ARG A 57 20.88 1.31 -5.36
C ARG A 57 20.65 2.21 -4.15
N LEU A 58 19.63 1.93 -3.35
CA LEU A 58 19.33 2.73 -2.17
C LEU A 58 20.37 2.56 -1.08
N ILE A 59 20.92 1.36 -0.86
CA ILE A 59 21.92 1.19 0.19
C ILE A 59 23.31 1.70 -0.17
N ALA A 60 23.60 1.84 -1.47
CA ALA A 60 24.80 2.54 -1.92
C ALA A 60 24.81 4.03 -1.49
N ASP A 61 23.65 4.60 -1.17
CA ASP A 61 23.54 5.92 -0.53
C ASP A 61 23.89 5.81 0.97
N ALA A 62 25.01 6.44 1.35
CA ALA A 62 25.49 6.43 2.74
C ALA A 62 24.49 7.00 3.74
N GLY A 63 23.66 7.97 3.34
CA GLY A 63 22.61 8.55 4.18
C GLY A 63 21.45 7.59 4.41
N VAL A 64 21.11 6.74 3.43
CA VAL A 64 20.15 5.65 3.62
C VAL A 64 20.73 4.58 4.55
N ALA A 65 21.96 4.12 4.32
CA ALA A 65 22.62 3.14 5.17
C ALA A 65 22.71 3.61 6.64
N ASP A 66 23.01 4.90 6.86
CA ASP A 66 23.06 5.50 8.19
C ASP A 66 21.70 5.60 8.88
N ARG A 67 20.61 5.82 8.12
CA ARG A 67 19.25 5.75 8.65
C ARG A 67 18.84 4.32 8.99
N LEU A 68 19.18 3.34 8.16
CA LEU A 68 18.89 1.92 8.42
C LEU A 68 19.55 1.41 9.72
N ARG A 69 20.77 1.86 10.01
CA ARG A 69 21.46 1.55 11.28
C ARG A 69 20.75 2.10 12.52
N ARG A 70 19.95 3.16 12.36
CA ARG A 70 19.26 3.87 13.45
C ARG A 70 17.74 3.65 13.45
N LEU A 71 17.25 2.63 12.75
CA LEU A 71 15.82 2.32 12.77
C LEU A 71 15.34 2.09 14.21
N PRO A 72 14.21 2.68 14.61
CA PRO A 72 13.71 2.60 15.98
C PRO A 72 12.91 1.31 16.22
N PHE A 73 13.33 0.19 15.63
CA PHE A 73 12.64 -1.10 15.76
C PHE A 73 13.37 -1.99 16.76
N ALA A 74 12.63 -2.58 17.69
CA ALA A 74 13.16 -3.64 18.54
C ALA A 74 13.23 -4.97 17.77
N ALA A 75 14.12 -5.86 18.22
CA ALA A 75 14.24 -7.18 17.62
C ALA A 75 12.96 -8.00 17.79
N GLY A 76 12.55 -8.69 16.73
CA GLY A 76 11.34 -9.51 16.69
C GLY A 76 10.02 -8.74 16.59
N GLU A 77 10.05 -7.41 16.40
CA GLU A 77 8.82 -6.63 16.19
C GLU A 77 8.08 -7.08 14.92
N ARG A 78 6.75 -7.09 15.03
CA ARG A 78 5.83 -7.33 13.92
C ARG A 78 5.31 -6.01 13.40
N ILE A 79 5.54 -5.77 12.12
CA ILE A 79 5.20 -4.53 11.42
C ILE A 79 4.18 -4.84 10.34
N VAL A 80 3.01 -4.23 10.45
CA VAL A 80 1.95 -4.36 9.46
C VAL A 80 1.84 -3.08 8.64
N ALA A 81 1.69 -3.21 7.32
CA ALA A 81 1.31 -2.11 6.44
C ALA A 81 -0.13 -2.28 5.94
N ILE A 82 -0.95 -1.25 6.16
CA ILE A 82 -2.29 -1.10 5.62
C ILE A 82 -2.24 0.00 4.56
N GLY A 83 -2.83 -0.25 3.40
CA GLY A 83 -2.92 0.80 2.40
C GLY A 83 -3.60 0.40 1.11
N GLU A 84 -3.41 1.26 0.12
CA GLU A 84 -3.97 1.13 -1.22
C GLU A 84 -2.91 0.74 -2.26
N SER A 85 -3.15 1.01 -3.54
CA SER A 85 -2.31 0.63 -4.69
C SER A 85 -0.82 0.96 -4.52
N THR A 86 -0.47 2.10 -3.93
CA THR A 86 0.93 2.53 -3.73
C THR A 86 1.68 1.70 -2.70
N THR A 87 0.98 1.09 -1.74
CA THR A 87 1.52 0.15 -0.75
C THR A 87 1.35 -1.31 -1.22
N ALA A 88 0.31 -1.60 -2.01
CA ALA A 88 0.00 -2.95 -2.51
C ALA A 88 0.89 -3.40 -3.67
N ASP A 89 1.46 -2.45 -4.43
CA ASP A 89 2.41 -2.72 -5.52
C ASP A 89 3.53 -3.66 -5.03
N ARG A 90 3.83 -4.71 -5.82
CA ARG A 90 4.93 -5.64 -5.54
C ARG A 90 6.31 -4.94 -5.53
N LEU A 91 6.41 -3.76 -6.13
CA LEU A 91 7.57 -2.87 -6.09
C LEU A 91 7.34 -1.62 -5.22
N SER A 92 6.35 -1.64 -4.32
CA SER A 92 6.01 -0.53 -3.44
C SER A 92 7.14 -0.15 -2.50
N TRP A 93 7.03 1.05 -1.93
CA TRP A 93 7.91 1.54 -0.86
C TRP A 93 8.05 0.55 0.30
N PHE A 94 6.98 -0.16 0.67
CA PHE A 94 7.00 -1.09 1.80
C PHE A 94 7.71 -2.40 1.46
N GLU A 95 7.55 -2.91 0.22
CA GLU A 95 8.29 -4.09 -0.23
C GLU A 95 9.79 -3.79 -0.38
N VAL A 96 10.15 -2.60 -0.86
CA VAL A 96 11.54 -2.14 -0.91
C VAL A 96 12.10 -1.97 0.50
N LEU A 97 11.37 -1.34 1.42
CA LEU A 97 11.77 -1.21 2.84
C LEU A 97 12.00 -2.58 3.50
N ARG A 98 11.10 -3.54 3.27
CA ARG A 98 11.24 -4.91 3.75
C ARG A 98 12.52 -5.56 3.25
N THR A 99 12.85 -5.37 1.97
CA THR A 99 14.08 -5.90 1.36
C THR A 99 15.33 -5.25 1.96
N LEU A 100 15.31 -3.92 2.13
CA LEU A 100 16.40 -3.18 2.76
C LEU A 100 16.66 -3.65 4.19
N ILE A 101 15.62 -3.78 5.01
CA ILE A 101 15.77 -4.22 6.40
C ILE A 101 16.31 -5.65 6.46
N ALA A 102 15.75 -6.57 5.67
CA ALA A 102 16.18 -7.96 5.66
C ALA A 102 17.67 -8.11 5.28
N ARG A 103 18.18 -7.25 4.39
CA ARG A 103 19.60 -7.26 3.97
C ARG A 103 20.53 -6.54 4.94
N HIS A 104 20.11 -5.39 5.48
CA HIS A 104 21.00 -4.51 6.25
C HIS A 104 20.90 -4.68 7.75
N ARG A 105 19.75 -5.15 8.24
CA ARG A 105 19.49 -5.38 9.66
C ARG A 105 18.83 -6.75 9.90
N PRO A 106 19.41 -7.86 9.38
CA PRO A 106 18.87 -9.20 9.65
C PRO A 106 18.89 -9.53 11.15
N ASP A 107 19.76 -8.88 11.93
CA ASP A 107 19.85 -8.98 13.39
C ASP A 107 18.54 -8.60 14.10
N LEU A 108 17.72 -7.73 13.49
CA LEU A 108 16.44 -7.35 14.07
C LEU A 108 15.39 -8.46 13.95
N GLY A 109 15.53 -9.42 13.03
CA GLY A 109 14.57 -10.52 12.89
C GLY A 109 13.11 -10.07 12.77
N LEU A 110 12.84 -8.95 12.11
CA LEU A 110 11.51 -8.34 12.01
C LEU A 110 10.56 -9.18 11.16
N GLU A 111 9.28 -9.19 11.53
CA GLU A 111 8.20 -9.74 10.70
C GLU A 111 7.45 -8.59 10.02
N LEU A 112 7.59 -8.43 8.70
CA LEU A 112 6.92 -7.37 7.94
C LEU A 112 5.80 -7.94 7.06
N THR A 113 4.57 -7.55 7.35
CA THR A 113 3.37 -8.03 6.66
C THR A 113 2.64 -6.90 5.95
N ASN A 114 2.47 -7.04 4.64
CA ASN A 114 1.76 -6.07 3.81
C ASN A 114 0.32 -6.54 3.54
N LEU A 115 -0.65 -5.80 4.09
CA LEU A 115 -2.09 -6.06 3.94
C LEU A 115 -2.76 -5.11 2.94
N ALA A 116 -1.99 -4.29 2.23
CA ALA A 116 -2.55 -3.33 1.29
C ALA A 116 -3.21 -4.01 0.10
N VAL A 117 -4.33 -3.42 -0.35
CA VAL A 117 -5.13 -3.88 -1.49
C VAL A 117 -5.22 -2.75 -2.51
N SER A 118 -4.88 -3.04 -3.78
CA SER A 118 -4.97 -2.06 -4.85
C SER A 118 -6.41 -1.58 -5.05
N GLY A 119 -6.60 -0.27 -5.21
CA GLY A 119 -7.92 0.37 -5.34
C GLY A 119 -8.72 0.47 -4.04
N ALA A 120 -8.17 0.06 -2.89
CA ALA A 120 -8.88 0.16 -1.62
C ALA A 120 -9.09 1.63 -1.20
N SER A 121 -10.33 1.97 -0.86
CA SER A 121 -10.66 3.17 -0.09
C SER A 121 -10.61 2.90 1.41
N THR A 122 -10.75 3.93 2.25
CA THR A 122 -10.90 3.74 3.70
C THR A 122 -12.13 2.90 4.04
N ALA A 123 -13.22 3.06 3.29
CA ALA A 123 -14.45 2.30 3.47
C ALA A 123 -14.24 0.81 3.12
N GLY A 124 -13.58 0.52 2.00
CA GLY A 124 -13.24 -0.85 1.60
C GLY A 124 -12.30 -1.52 2.60
N THR A 125 -11.30 -0.79 3.09
CA THR A 125 -10.38 -1.31 4.11
C THR A 125 -11.10 -1.59 5.43
N LEU A 126 -12.01 -0.70 5.85
CA LEU A 126 -12.82 -0.89 7.05
C LEU A 126 -13.75 -2.12 6.94
N ALA A 127 -14.29 -2.41 5.76
CA ALA A 127 -15.06 -3.64 5.54
C ALA A 127 -14.20 -4.92 5.77
N GLY A 128 -12.89 -4.84 5.51
CA GLY A 128 -11.91 -5.91 5.74
C GLY A 128 -11.38 -6.01 7.19
N LEU A 129 -11.90 -5.22 8.13
CA LEU A 129 -11.37 -5.07 9.49
C LEU A 129 -11.14 -6.41 10.22
N ALA A 130 -12.03 -7.39 10.05
CA ALA A 130 -11.89 -8.69 10.70
C ALA A 130 -10.67 -9.49 10.22
N GLY A 131 -10.18 -9.26 9.00
CA GLY A 131 -8.93 -9.82 8.51
C GLY A 131 -7.72 -9.12 9.12
N ILE A 132 -7.77 -7.79 9.18
CA ILE A 132 -6.71 -6.95 9.75
C ILE A 132 -6.50 -7.27 11.24
N ARG A 133 -7.59 -7.41 12.00
CA ARG A 133 -7.53 -7.74 13.45
C ARG A 133 -6.87 -9.07 13.79
N ARG A 134 -6.75 -9.99 12.82
CA ARG A 134 -6.07 -11.28 13.01
C ARG A 134 -4.57 -11.20 12.79
N GLN A 135 -4.07 -10.05 12.35
CA GLN A 135 -2.66 -9.79 12.13
C GLN A 135 -2.12 -9.00 13.32
N PRO A 136 -1.44 -9.67 14.25
CA PRO A 136 -0.88 -8.96 15.40
C PRO A 136 0.24 -8.04 14.91
N ALA A 137 0.29 -6.84 15.47
CA ALA A 137 1.23 -5.82 15.07
C ALA A 137 1.72 -5.06 16.30
N ASP A 138 3.03 -4.85 16.36
CA ASP A 138 3.66 -3.94 17.32
C ASP A 138 3.76 -2.54 16.70
N ARG A 139 3.86 -2.46 15.36
CA ARG A 139 3.75 -1.22 14.58
C ARG A 139 2.83 -1.36 13.38
N VAL A 140 2.07 -0.31 13.08
CA VAL A 140 1.17 -0.26 11.94
C VAL A 140 1.50 0.95 11.07
N PHE A 141 2.00 0.73 9.86
CA PHE A 141 2.03 1.77 8.83
C PHE A 141 0.65 1.84 8.16
N ILE A 142 0.13 3.04 7.98
CA ILE A 142 -1.14 3.27 7.28
C ILE A 142 -1.00 4.38 6.24
N LEU A 143 -1.29 4.05 4.98
CA LEU A 143 -1.37 4.98 3.85
C LEU A 143 -2.68 4.74 3.10
N LEU A 144 -3.70 5.55 3.40
CA LEU A 144 -5.04 5.45 2.81
C LEU A 144 -5.59 6.84 2.50
N GLY A 145 -6.63 6.87 1.66
CA GLY A 145 -7.38 8.07 1.32
C GLY A 145 -7.10 8.64 -0.07
N GLY A 146 -6.14 8.08 -0.82
CA GLY A 146 -5.91 8.47 -2.22
C GLY A 146 -7.04 8.05 -3.16
N ASN A 147 -7.64 6.87 -2.95
CA ASN A 147 -8.84 6.46 -3.69
C ASN A 147 -10.11 7.17 -3.21
N ASP A 148 -10.21 7.51 -1.92
CA ASP A 148 -11.36 8.22 -1.34
C ASP A 148 -11.62 9.55 -2.06
N ILE A 149 -10.55 10.25 -2.46
CA ILE A 149 -10.63 11.55 -3.14
C ILE A 149 -10.92 11.47 -4.65
N GLN A 150 -11.01 10.27 -5.24
CA GLN A 150 -11.46 10.13 -6.63
C GLN A 150 -12.82 10.80 -6.79
N ARG A 151 -12.98 11.66 -7.79
CA ARG A 151 -14.24 12.33 -8.11
C ARG A 151 -14.87 11.79 -9.38
N TYR A 152 -16.20 11.88 -9.44
CA TYR A 152 -17.01 11.62 -10.63
C TYR A 152 -17.41 12.94 -11.30
N GLY A 153 -16.49 13.51 -12.07
CA GLY A 153 -16.51 14.87 -12.62
C GLY A 153 -15.56 15.80 -11.86
N VAL A 154 -15.07 16.85 -12.50
CA VAL A 154 -14.11 17.82 -11.91
C VAL A 154 -14.63 18.39 -10.59
N ASP A 155 -15.88 18.83 -10.57
CA ASP A 155 -16.58 19.33 -9.38
C ASP A 155 -17.57 18.31 -8.79
N GLY A 156 -17.47 17.06 -9.22
CA GLY A 156 -18.37 15.98 -8.82
C GLY A 156 -18.11 15.47 -7.41
N PRO A 157 -18.99 14.61 -6.88
CA PRO A 157 -18.79 14.01 -5.56
C PRO A 157 -17.54 13.13 -5.53
N ARG A 158 -16.90 13.06 -4.36
CA ARG A 158 -15.82 12.11 -4.08
C ARG A 158 -16.38 10.68 -3.93
N LEU A 159 -15.55 9.68 -4.20
CA LEU A 159 -15.86 8.26 -4.00
C LEU A 159 -16.22 7.98 -2.55
N VAL A 160 -15.49 8.59 -1.62
CA VAL A 160 -15.80 8.60 -0.19
C VAL A 160 -15.73 10.05 0.30
N SER A 161 -16.75 10.51 1.02
CA SER A 161 -16.76 11.88 1.51
C SER A 161 -15.63 12.15 2.51
N GLU A 162 -15.27 13.42 2.70
CA GLU A 162 -14.25 13.80 3.68
C GLU A 162 -14.60 13.34 5.10
N ALA A 163 -15.88 13.51 5.49
CA ALA A 163 -16.37 13.09 6.78
C ALA A 163 -16.32 11.57 6.96
N GLU A 164 -16.66 10.80 5.93
CA GLU A 164 -16.55 9.34 5.96
C GLU A 164 -15.10 8.87 6.01
N THR A 165 -14.21 9.50 5.23
CA THR A 165 -12.77 9.22 5.26
C THR A 165 -12.24 9.37 6.69
N GLU A 166 -12.54 10.51 7.34
CA GLU A 166 -12.09 10.78 8.70
C GLU A 166 -12.68 9.80 9.72
N ARG A 167 -13.98 9.50 9.61
CA ARG A 167 -14.66 8.50 10.47
C ARG A 167 -14.03 7.12 10.30
N ASN A 168 -13.78 6.68 9.07
CA ASN A 168 -13.24 5.36 8.78
C ASN A 168 -11.81 5.21 9.30
N LEU A 169 -10.95 6.22 9.11
CA LEU A 169 -9.58 6.20 9.62
C LEU A 169 -9.54 6.13 11.16
N ARG A 170 -10.43 6.84 11.87
CA ARG A 170 -10.56 6.70 13.33
C ARG A 170 -10.97 5.30 13.75
N LEU A 171 -11.99 4.74 13.10
CA LEU A 171 -12.43 3.37 13.39
C LEU A 171 -11.34 2.34 13.10
N LEU A 172 -10.54 2.52 12.05
CA LEU A 172 -9.38 1.67 11.79
C LEU A 172 -8.36 1.79 12.93
N ARG A 173 -8.01 3.01 13.35
CA ARG A 173 -7.10 3.22 14.50
C ARG A 173 -7.58 2.52 15.76
N GLU A 174 -8.86 2.67 16.08
CA GLU A 174 -9.48 2.16 17.31
C GLU A 174 -9.70 0.64 17.30
N ARG A 175 -9.84 0.02 16.13
CA ARG A 175 -10.35 -1.36 16.05
C ARG A 175 -9.44 -2.33 15.33
N ALA A 176 -8.45 -1.88 14.55
CA ALA A 176 -7.65 -2.76 13.69
C ALA A 176 -6.52 -3.46 14.42
N SER A 177 -5.95 -2.85 15.46
CA SER A 177 -4.86 -3.40 16.26
C SER A 177 -5.13 -3.18 17.74
N GLY A 178 -4.42 -3.91 18.60
CA GLY A 178 -4.52 -3.69 20.04
C GLY A 178 -3.97 -2.33 20.46
N ASP A 179 -4.37 -1.85 21.63
CA ASP A 179 -4.02 -0.52 22.15
C ASP A 179 -2.50 -0.27 22.27
N ALA A 180 -1.68 -1.33 22.28
CA ALA A 180 -0.23 -1.26 22.38
C ALA A 180 0.49 -1.00 21.05
N ALA A 181 -0.18 -1.12 19.91
CA ALA A 181 0.46 -0.95 18.60
C ALA A 181 0.81 0.53 18.32
N GLN A 182 2.04 0.81 17.90
CA GLN A 182 2.43 2.16 17.47
C GLN A 182 1.99 2.41 16.02
N TRP A 183 1.18 3.45 15.82
CA TRP A 183 0.66 3.80 14.50
C TRP A 183 1.55 4.82 13.77
N ILE A 184 1.88 4.51 12.53
CA ILE A 184 2.68 5.33 11.62
C ILE A 184 1.81 5.79 10.46
N TRP A 185 1.40 7.05 10.54
CA TRP A 185 0.47 7.67 9.59
C TRP A 185 1.22 8.31 8.45
N LEU A 186 0.94 7.84 7.22
CA LEU A 186 1.50 8.38 5.99
C LEU A 186 0.39 9.16 5.27
N THR A 187 0.71 10.35 4.78
CA THR A 187 -0.22 11.14 3.97
C THR A 187 -0.13 10.71 2.51
N PRO A 188 -1.26 10.67 1.76
CA PRO A 188 -1.22 10.44 0.32
C PRO A 188 -0.27 11.41 -0.39
N PRO A 189 0.54 10.94 -1.35
CA PRO A 189 1.39 11.83 -2.14
C PRO A 189 0.54 12.75 -3.03
N PRO A 190 1.09 13.89 -3.48
CA PRO A 190 0.43 14.71 -4.49
C PRO A 190 0.22 13.93 -5.79
N VAL A 191 -0.80 14.30 -6.54
CA VAL A 191 -1.11 13.75 -7.86
C VAL A 191 -0.61 14.71 -8.95
N ASP A 192 -0.16 14.16 -10.07
CA ASP A 192 0.05 14.93 -11.30
C ASP A 192 -1.31 15.13 -11.99
N GLU A 193 -1.96 16.26 -11.68
CA GLU A 193 -3.30 16.59 -12.19
C GLU A 193 -3.32 16.69 -13.72
N ALA A 194 -2.22 17.16 -14.33
CA ALA A 194 -2.12 17.28 -15.77
C ALA A 194 -2.04 15.89 -16.42
N ALA A 195 -1.24 14.98 -15.87
CA ALA A 195 -1.17 13.60 -16.33
C ALA A 195 -2.51 12.86 -16.14
N VAL A 196 -3.20 13.08 -15.01
CA VAL A 196 -4.53 12.52 -14.73
C VAL A 196 -5.54 13.00 -15.77
N ALA A 197 -5.59 14.31 -16.04
CA ALA A 197 -6.49 14.89 -17.04
C ALA A 197 -6.19 14.43 -18.47
N ALA A 198 -4.92 14.23 -18.80
CA ALA A 198 -4.48 13.76 -20.11
C ALA A 198 -4.70 12.25 -20.33
N PHE A 199 -4.90 11.45 -19.26
CA PHE A 199 -5.05 10.01 -19.39
C PHE A 199 -6.46 9.64 -19.91
N PRO A 200 -6.60 9.06 -21.12
CA PRO A 200 -7.90 8.91 -21.78
C PRO A 200 -8.90 8.05 -21.00
N PHE A 201 -8.41 7.05 -20.25
CA PHE A 201 -9.29 6.16 -19.49
C PHE A 201 -9.87 6.82 -18.23
N PHE A 202 -9.20 7.82 -17.67
CA PHE A 202 -9.77 8.60 -16.56
C PHE A 202 -10.74 9.64 -17.11
N GLY A 203 -10.32 10.42 -18.12
CA GLY A 203 -11.19 11.42 -18.75
C GLY A 203 -12.48 10.81 -19.33
N GLY A 204 -12.37 9.71 -20.06
CA GLY A 204 -13.53 9.01 -20.64
C GLY A 204 -14.48 8.39 -19.61
N ALA A 205 -13.98 8.10 -18.40
CA ALA A 205 -14.79 7.62 -17.28
C ALA A 205 -15.25 8.76 -16.35
N GLY A 206 -14.93 10.01 -16.68
CA GLY A 206 -15.23 11.17 -15.84
C GLY A 206 -14.52 11.14 -14.49
N LEU A 207 -13.38 10.45 -14.37
CA LEU A 207 -12.65 10.33 -13.12
C LEU A 207 -11.65 11.49 -12.96
N HIS A 208 -11.61 12.07 -11.76
CA HIS A 208 -10.75 13.20 -11.46
C HIS A 208 -10.12 13.10 -10.06
N TRP A 209 -8.93 13.66 -9.89
CA TRP A 209 -8.24 13.81 -8.62
C TRP A 209 -7.64 15.21 -8.55
N SER A 210 -7.67 15.83 -7.37
CA SER A 210 -7.08 17.14 -7.14
C SER A 210 -6.13 17.13 -5.95
N ASN A 211 -5.07 17.94 -6.00
CA ASN A 211 -4.18 18.15 -4.87
C ASN A 211 -4.85 18.94 -3.75
N ASP A 212 -5.96 19.64 -4.00
CA ASP A 212 -6.77 20.23 -2.91
C ASP A 212 -7.38 19.14 -2.04
N ASP A 213 -7.95 18.11 -2.66
CA ASP A 213 -8.48 16.97 -1.91
C ASP A 213 -7.37 16.18 -1.21
N VAL A 214 -6.20 15.99 -1.86
CA VAL A 214 -5.01 15.39 -1.21
C VAL A 214 -4.63 16.17 0.05
N ARG A 215 -4.57 17.51 -0.03
CA ARG A 215 -4.23 18.36 1.14
C ARG A 215 -5.25 18.24 2.25
N ARG A 216 -6.55 18.23 1.95
CA ARG A 216 -7.62 18.07 2.94
C ARG A 216 -7.55 16.71 3.63
N THR A 217 -7.43 15.62 2.86
CA THR A 217 -7.23 14.27 3.40
C THR A 217 -5.96 14.17 4.23
N SER A 218 -4.86 14.78 3.79
CA SER A 218 -3.62 14.85 4.57
C SER A 218 -3.80 15.59 5.89
N GLY A 219 -4.61 16.66 5.90
CA GLY A 219 -5.00 17.38 7.12
C GLY A 219 -5.78 16.48 8.09
N ALA A 220 -6.73 15.69 7.60
CA ALA A 220 -7.45 14.69 8.40
C ALA A 220 -6.52 13.64 8.99
N VAL A 221 -5.60 13.07 8.18
CA VAL A 221 -4.60 12.10 8.63
C VAL A 221 -3.74 12.68 9.75
N ARG A 222 -3.26 13.93 9.63
CA ARG A 222 -2.46 14.60 10.68
C ARG A 222 -3.25 14.82 11.97
N ARG A 223 -4.53 15.23 11.87
CA ARG A 223 -5.41 15.36 13.05
C ARG A 223 -5.59 14.02 13.76
N ILE A 224 -5.76 12.94 12.99
CA ILE A 224 -5.92 11.59 13.54
C ILE A 224 -4.62 11.06 14.14
N ALA A 225 -3.46 11.32 13.53
CA ALA A 225 -2.18 10.93 14.09
C ALA A 225 -1.97 11.54 15.49
N GLY A 226 -2.50 12.76 15.72
CA GLY A 226 -2.24 13.56 16.90
C GLY A 226 -0.85 14.22 16.83
N THR A 227 -0.56 15.15 17.74
CA THR A 227 0.76 15.79 17.86
C THR A 227 1.77 14.87 18.56
N GLY A 228 1.88 13.62 18.10
CA GLY A 228 2.91 12.70 18.58
C GLY A 228 4.26 13.07 17.97
N THR A 229 5.20 13.50 18.80
CA THR A 229 6.62 13.59 18.44
C THR A 229 7.17 12.18 18.20
N TRP A 230 7.80 12.00 17.03
CA TRP A 230 8.54 10.81 16.61
C TRP A 230 9.84 10.64 17.39
#